data_AF-A0A925I0X8-F1
#
_entry.id   AF-A0A925I0X8-F1
#
_cell.length_a   1.000
_cell.length_b   1.000
_cell.length_c   1.000
_cell.angle_alpha   90.00
_cell.angle_beta   90.00
_cell.angle_gamma   90.00
#
_symmetry.space_group_name_H-M   'P 1'
#
loop_
_entity.id
_entity.type
_entity.pdbx_description
1 polymer ?
#
loop_
_entity_poly.entity_id
_entity_poly.type
_entity_poly.pdbx_seq_one_letter_code
_entity_poly.pdbx_strand_id
1 'polypeptide(L)'
;MSLYQTLYYMALAGGMAGLFSWGITAILSSTLLATRDNWVADLVAASTLGLLIGALTVAFSDKWSGSRVVPRYVLAGAGIGLVAGILSGLAMIPVTKALGETQPFLTRLLSWMLAGGLIGLGLGLRWVMANKMRVVHACIGGLLGGAIGGALFHVLGSRVPDLTQALGFVLIGVGICFGVTLAPILLRDGILKFVSSGDARAQAKFGRSGKE
;
A
#
# COMPACT_ATOMS: atom_id res chain seq x y z
N MET A 1 8.89 6.36 20.39
CA MET A 1 7.53 6.18 19.84
C MET A 1 7.13 4.73 19.99
N SER A 2 5.90 4.44 20.43
CA SER A 2 5.46 3.06 20.59
C SER A 2 5.21 2.42 19.22
N LEU A 3 5.40 1.10 19.13
CA LEU A 3 5.19 0.31 17.93
C LEU A 3 3.78 0.51 17.35
N TYR A 4 2.77 0.49 18.22
CA TYR A 4 1.37 0.72 17.85
C TYR A 4 1.13 2.12 17.27
N GLN A 5 1.82 3.14 17.78
CA GLN A 5 1.73 4.49 17.22
C GLN A 5 2.25 4.51 15.78
N THR A 6 3.39 3.87 15.50
CA THR A 6 3.93 3.82 14.12
C THR A 6 2.96 3.13 13.15
N LEU A 7 2.37 2.00 13.56
CA LEU A 7 1.35 1.30 12.75
C LEU A 7 0.14 2.19 12.50
N TYR A 8 -0.36 2.87 13.54
CA TYR A 8 -1.50 3.76 13.44
C TYR A 8 -1.26 4.91 12.45
N TYR A 9 -0.14 5.62 12.58
CA TYR A 9 0.16 6.74 11.68
C TYR A 9 0.43 6.30 10.24
N MET A 10 0.97 5.11 10.04
CA MET A 10 1.19 4.55 8.71
C MET A 10 -0.11 4.11 8.07
N ALA A 11 -1.01 3.47 8.82
CA ALA A 11 -2.37 3.19 8.38
C ALA A 11 -3.10 4.50 8.02
N LEU A 12 -2.97 5.54 8.85
CA LEU A 12 -3.56 6.85 8.58
C LEU A 12 -2.99 7.48 7.30
N ALA A 13 -1.67 7.44 7.10
CA ALA A 13 -1.03 7.92 5.87
C ALA A 13 -1.55 7.18 4.62
N GLY A 14 -1.69 5.86 4.72
CA GLY A 14 -2.28 5.04 3.67
C GLY A 14 -3.75 5.38 3.40
N GLY A 15 -4.55 5.54 4.45
CA GLY A 15 -5.95 5.94 4.33
C GLY A 15 -6.11 7.32 3.68
N MET A 16 -5.30 8.30 4.09
CA MET A 16 -5.30 9.64 3.46
C MET A 16 -4.88 9.56 1.98
N ALA A 17 -3.85 8.77 1.66
CA ALA A 17 -3.44 8.56 0.27
C ALA A 17 -4.57 7.97 -0.58
N GLY A 18 -5.27 6.96 -0.04
CA GLY A 18 -6.45 6.37 -0.67
C GLY A 18 -7.56 7.39 -0.88
N LEU A 19 -7.91 8.16 0.14
CA LEU A 19 -8.97 9.17 0.06
C LEU A 19 -8.65 10.28 -0.94
N PHE A 20 -7.42 10.80 -0.94
CA PHE A 20 -6.98 11.80 -1.92
C PHE A 20 -6.95 11.23 -3.34
N SER A 21 -6.51 9.98 -3.49
CA SER A 21 -6.55 9.30 -4.78
C SER A 21 -7.97 9.21 -5.30
N TRP A 22 -8.91 8.77 -4.46
CA TRP A 22 -10.32 8.73 -4.81
C TRP A 22 -10.83 10.10 -5.24
N GLY A 23 -10.59 11.16 -4.44
CA GLY A 23 -11.04 12.51 -4.76
C GLY A 23 -10.52 13.03 -6.10
N ILE A 24 -9.23 12.81 -6.39
CA ILE A 24 -8.65 13.17 -7.69
C ILE A 24 -9.30 12.34 -8.81
N THR A 25 -9.44 11.03 -8.64
CA THR A 25 -10.05 10.17 -9.66
C THR A 25 -11.51 10.47 -9.89
N ALA A 26 -12.26 10.90 -8.88
CA ALA A 26 -13.65 11.31 -9.00
C ALA A 26 -13.77 12.60 -9.84
N ILE A 27 -12.89 13.58 -9.59
CA ILE A 27 -12.84 14.83 -10.38
C ILE A 27 -12.42 14.54 -11.83
N LEU A 28 -11.41 13.68 -12.04
CA LEU A 28 -10.98 13.31 -13.38
C LEU A 28 -12.06 12.52 -14.13
N SER A 29 -12.78 11.65 -13.42
CA SER A 29 -13.91 10.87 -13.96
C SER A 29 -15.07 11.76 -14.41
N SER A 30 -15.38 12.82 -13.66
CA SER A 30 -16.47 13.73 -14.01
C SER A 30 -16.13 14.72 -15.13
N THR A 31 -14.85 14.88 -15.47
CA THR A 31 -14.38 15.89 -16.44
C THR A 31 -13.69 15.26 -17.65
N LEU A 32 -12.44 14.81 -17.47
CA LEU A 32 -11.55 14.38 -18.55
C LEU A 32 -11.81 12.96 -19.04
N LEU A 33 -12.32 12.09 -18.17
CA LEU A 33 -12.51 10.66 -18.45
C LEU A 33 -13.96 10.28 -18.73
N ALA A 34 -14.91 11.21 -18.67
CA ALA A 34 -16.34 10.93 -18.83
C ALA A 34 -16.69 10.27 -20.18
N THR A 35 -15.89 10.51 -21.22
CA THR A 35 -16.07 9.96 -22.58
C THR A 35 -15.06 8.88 -22.94
N ARG A 36 -14.22 8.46 -21.99
CA ARG A 36 -13.14 7.48 -22.23
C ARG A 36 -13.56 6.09 -21.79
N ASP A 37 -12.89 5.09 -22.37
CA ASP A 37 -13.11 3.70 -22.01
C ASP A 37 -12.77 3.45 -20.53
N ASN A 38 -13.51 2.51 -19.91
CA ASN A 38 -13.35 2.15 -18.50
C ASN A 38 -11.92 1.74 -18.11
N TRP A 39 -11.15 1.15 -19.03
CA TRP A 39 -9.77 0.74 -18.75
C TRP A 39 -8.84 1.94 -18.51
N VAL A 40 -9.12 3.09 -19.13
CA VAL A 40 -8.34 4.32 -18.92
C VAL A 40 -8.61 4.85 -17.51
N ALA A 41 -9.86 4.78 -17.04
CA ALA A 41 -10.22 5.18 -15.69
C ALA A 41 -9.55 4.29 -14.63
N ASP A 42 -9.57 2.97 -14.82
CA ASP A 42 -8.88 2.03 -13.92
C ASP A 42 -7.35 2.27 -13.90
N LEU A 43 -6.75 2.55 -15.06
CA LEU A 43 -5.32 2.88 -15.17
C LEU A 43 -4.96 4.18 -14.44
N VAL A 44 -5.74 5.24 -14.64
CA VAL A 44 -5.54 6.53 -13.97
C VAL A 44 -5.73 6.37 -12.47
N ALA A 45 -6.72 5.59 -12.05
CA ALA A 45 -6.97 5.31 -10.64
C ALA A 45 -5.81 4.57 -9.97
N ALA A 46 -5.34 3.46 -10.56
CA ALA A 46 -4.20 2.72 -10.04
C ALA A 46 -2.91 3.56 -10.01
N SER A 47 -2.68 4.36 -11.06
CA SER A 47 -1.52 5.26 -11.16
C SER A 47 -1.53 6.36 -10.09
N THR A 48 -2.68 7.01 -9.90
CA THR A 48 -2.87 8.07 -8.89
C THR A 48 -2.70 7.51 -7.48
N LEU A 49 -3.28 6.33 -7.22
CA LEU A 49 -3.18 5.65 -5.93
C LEU A 49 -1.72 5.29 -5.64
N GLY A 50 -1.03 4.67 -6.60
CA GLY A 50 0.38 4.33 -6.50
C GLY A 50 1.24 5.55 -6.20
N LEU A 51 1.06 6.65 -6.95
CA LEU A 51 1.78 7.90 -6.76
C LEU A 51 1.60 8.46 -5.34
N LEU A 52 0.36 8.55 -4.86
CA LEU A 52 0.07 9.15 -3.56
C LEU A 52 0.51 8.28 -2.39
N ILE A 53 0.31 6.96 -2.48
CA ILE A 53 0.84 6.04 -1.46
C ILE A 53 2.36 6.13 -1.45
N GLY A 54 3.01 6.09 -2.62
CA GLY A 54 4.46 6.22 -2.71
C GLY A 54 4.99 7.51 -2.10
N ALA A 55 4.35 8.64 -2.35
CA ALA A 55 4.73 9.93 -1.76
C ALA A 55 4.54 9.93 -0.23
N LEU A 56 3.33 9.60 0.24
CA LEU A 56 2.96 9.72 1.64
C LEU A 56 3.63 8.68 2.53
N THR A 57 3.75 7.43 2.09
CA THR A 57 4.48 6.40 2.85
C THR A 57 5.92 6.81 3.09
N VAL A 58 6.59 7.37 2.09
CA VAL A 58 7.99 7.82 2.24
C VAL A 58 8.09 9.05 3.14
N ALA A 59 7.25 10.07 2.91
CA ALA A 59 7.26 11.28 3.73
C ALA A 59 7.00 10.98 5.21
N PHE A 60 6.01 10.13 5.50
CA PHE A 60 5.67 9.71 6.87
C PHE A 60 6.75 8.79 7.46
N SER A 61 7.29 7.85 6.69
CA SER A 61 8.39 6.99 7.16
C SER A 61 9.60 7.80 7.58
N ASP A 62 10.01 8.77 6.77
CA ASP A 62 11.18 9.60 7.05
C ASP A 62 10.91 10.46 8.30
N LYS A 63 9.74 11.13 8.36
CA LYS A 63 9.35 11.96 9.51
C LYS A 63 9.33 11.19 10.83
N TRP A 64 8.76 9.98 10.84
CA TRP A 64 8.56 9.20 12.06
C TRP A 64 9.76 8.33 12.45
N SER A 65 10.68 8.07 11.51
CA SER A 65 11.98 7.45 11.83
C SER A 65 12.97 8.43 12.49
N GLY A 66 12.59 9.69 12.70
CA GLY A 66 13.48 10.74 13.23
C GLY A 66 14.42 11.31 12.17
N SER A 67 14.27 10.90 10.91
CA SER A 67 15.03 11.44 9.79
C SER A 67 14.42 12.75 9.29
N ARG A 68 15.25 13.62 8.71
CA ARG A 68 14.72 14.78 7.97
C ARG A 68 14.00 14.28 6.72
N VAL A 69 12.80 14.79 6.46
CA VAL A 69 12.07 14.50 5.22
C VAL A 69 12.83 15.14 4.07
N VAL A 70 13.41 14.32 3.19
CA VAL A 70 14.15 14.81 2.02
C VAL A 70 13.24 14.74 0.79
N PRO A 71 12.93 15.88 0.12
CA PRO A 71 12.03 15.89 -1.03
C PRO A 71 12.40 14.89 -2.13
N ARG A 72 13.70 14.70 -2.39
CA ARG A 72 14.18 13.72 -3.39
C ARG A 72 13.69 12.30 -3.12
N TYR A 73 13.60 11.90 -1.85
CA TYR A 73 13.17 10.56 -1.47
C TYR A 73 11.67 10.41 -1.59
N VAL A 74 10.92 11.46 -1.25
CA VAL A 74 9.47 11.52 -1.45
C VAL A 74 9.14 11.43 -2.94
N LEU A 75 9.86 12.18 -3.79
CA LEU A 75 9.70 12.13 -5.24
C LEU A 75 10.08 10.77 -5.82
N ALA A 76 11.17 10.15 -5.34
CA ALA A 76 11.52 8.79 -5.75
C ALA A 76 10.44 7.77 -5.33
N GLY A 77 9.89 7.90 -4.12
CA GLY A 77 8.78 7.08 -3.64
C GLY A 77 7.53 7.24 -4.50
N ALA A 78 7.16 8.49 -4.80
CA ALA A 78 6.05 8.83 -5.68
C ALA A 78 6.25 8.25 -7.10
N GLY A 79 7.46 8.35 -7.65
CA GLY A 79 7.81 7.80 -8.95
C GLY A 79 7.73 6.27 -9.00
N ILE A 80 8.28 5.58 -8.00
CA ILE A 80 8.16 4.11 -7.88
C ILE A 80 6.68 3.70 -7.78
N GLY A 81 5.92 4.41 -6.93
CA GLY A 81 4.50 4.18 -6.76
C GLY A 81 3.71 4.41 -8.05
N LEU A 82 3.99 5.48 -8.78
CA LEU A 82 3.38 5.78 -10.08
C LEU A 82 3.66 4.67 -11.10
N VAL A 83 4.92 4.24 -11.23
CA VAL A 83 5.29 3.16 -12.15
C VAL A 83 4.57 1.85 -11.78
N ALA A 84 4.53 1.50 -10.49
CA ALA A 84 3.79 0.32 -10.03
C ALA A 84 2.27 0.44 -10.29
N GLY A 85 1.71 1.64 -10.12
CA GLY A 85 0.33 1.97 -10.44
C GLY A 85 0.01 1.82 -11.94
N ILE A 86 0.90 2.30 -12.82
CA ILE A 86 0.76 2.13 -14.27
C ILE A 86 0.82 0.64 -14.63
N LEU A 87 1.82 -0.09 -14.14
CA LEU A 87 1.99 -1.51 -14.42
C LEU A 87 0.79 -2.33 -13.93
N SER A 88 0.25 -1.99 -12.76
CA SER A 88 -0.97 -2.63 -12.26
C SER A 88 -2.21 -2.32 -13.09
N GLY A 89 -2.43 -1.07 -13.47
CA GLY A 89 -3.56 -0.71 -14.34
C GLY A 89 -3.49 -1.42 -15.70
N LEU A 90 -2.28 -1.57 -16.27
CA LEU A 90 -2.07 -2.38 -17.48
C LEU A 90 -2.36 -3.87 -17.24
N ALA A 91 -1.99 -4.41 -16.07
CA ALA A 91 -2.29 -5.78 -15.70
C ALA A 91 -3.79 -6.04 -15.46
N MET A 92 -4.59 -5.01 -15.15
CA MET A 92 -6.05 -5.13 -15.03
C MET A 92 -6.74 -5.35 -16.38
N ILE A 93 -6.19 -4.80 -17.47
CA ILE A 93 -6.80 -4.88 -18.82
C ILE A 93 -7.13 -6.33 -19.23
N PRO A 94 -6.19 -7.30 -19.20
CA PRO A 94 -6.52 -8.67 -19.57
C PRO A 94 -7.53 -9.32 -18.61
N VAL A 95 -7.49 -8.98 -17.31
CA VAL A 95 -8.46 -9.50 -16.32
C VAL A 95 -9.87 -9.02 -16.64
N THR A 96 -10.03 -7.72 -16.89
CA THR A 96 -11.33 -7.13 -17.24
C THR A 96 -11.86 -7.65 -18.56
N LYS A 97 -11.00 -7.87 -19.56
CA LYS A 97 -11.42 -8.46 -20.85
C LYS A 97 -11.84 -9.93 -20.72
N ALA A 98 -11.16 -10.71 -19.87
CA ALA A 98 -11.44 -12.14 -19.73
C ALA A 98 -12.67 -12.43 -18.85
N LEU A 99 -12.89 -11.62 -17.81
CA LEU A 99 -13.85 -11.93 -16.74
C LEU A 99 -14.94 -10.86 -16.55
N GLY A 100 -14.81 -9.69 -17.17
CA GLY A 100 -15.62 -8.51 -16.84
C GLY A 100 -17.12 -8.72 -16.99
N GLU A 101 -17.53 -9.42 -18.06
CA GLU A 101 -18.95 -9.69 -18.35
C GLU A 101 -19.48 -10.93 -17.62
N THR A 102 -18.64 -11.95 -17.46
CA THR A 102 -19.05 -13.25 -16.90
C THR A 102 -19.03 -13.28 -15.38
N GLN A 103 -18.04 -12.62 -14.76
CA GLN A 103 -17.80 -12.63 -13.31
C GLN A 103 -17.37 -11.24 -12.82
N PRO A 104 -18.28 -10.26 -12.73
CA PRO A 104 -17.96 -8.87 -12.40
C PRO A 104 -17.39 -8.72 -10.98
N PHE A 105 -17.84 -9.54 -10.02
CA PHE A 105 -17.27 -9.60 -8.67
C PHE A 105 -15.80 -10.00 -8.71
N LEU A 106 -15.51 -11.14 -9.35
CA LEU A 106 -14.15 -11.69 -9.40
C LEU A 106 -13.21 -10.74 -10.16
N THR A 107 -13.69 -10.11 -11.22
CA THR A 107 -12.95 -9.09 -11.97
C THR A 107 -12.51 -7.94 -11.06
N ARG A 108 -13.43 -7.36 -10.28
CA ARG A 108 -13.10 -6.26 -9.36
C ARG A 108 -12.17 -6.72 -8.25
N LEU A 109 -12.43 -7.88 -7.66
CA LEU A 109 -11.59 -8.46 -6.62
C LEU A 109 -10.15 -8.65 -7.11
N LEU A 110 -9.96 -9.37 -8.22
CA LEU A 110 -8.64 -9.67 -8.77
C LEU A 110 -7.91 -8.42 -9.24
N SER A 111 -8.60 -7.49 -9.90
CA SER A 111 -8.00 -6.24 -10.38
C SER A 111 -7.40 -5.44 -9.22
N TRP A 112 -8.18 -5.22 -8.15
CA TRP A 112 -7.73 -4.43 -7.01
C TRP A 112 -6.76 -5.19 -6.10
N MET A 113 -6.85 -6.52 -6.02
CA MET A 113 -5.80 -7.35 -5.43
C MET A 113 -4.47 -7.16 -6.17
N LEU A 114 -4.47 -7.26 -7.51
CA LEU A 114 -3.28 -7.10 -8.33
C LEU A 114 -2.71 -5.69 -8.20
N ALA A 115 -3.53 -4.64 -8.23
CA ALA A 115 -3.05 -3.28 -7.98
C ALA A 115 -2.45 -3.11 -6.59
N GLY A 116 -3.18 -3.52 -5.56
CA GLY A 116 -2.68 -3.42 -4.20
C GLY A 116 -1.35 -4.17 -4.02
N GLY A 117 -1.28 -5.41 -4.51
CA GLY A 117 -0.08 -6.25 -4.45
C GLY A 117 1.11 -5.67 -5.21
N LEU A 118 0.91 -5.19 -6.45
CA LEU A 118 1.98 -4.60 -7.26
C LEU A 118 2.47 -3.26 -6.72
N ILE A 119 1.56 -2.39 -6.26
CA ILE A 119 1.94 -1.12 -5.60
C ILE A 119 2.70 -1.43 -4.30
N GLY A 120 2.19 -2.34 -3.48
CA GLY A 120 2.85 -2.79 -2.25
C GLY A 120 4.24 -3.38 -2.52
N LEU A 121 4.37 -4.26 -3.51
CA LEU A 121 5.64 -4.83 -3.93
C LEU A 121 6.62 -3.75 -4.42
N GLY A 122 6.17 -2.86 -5.31
CA GLY A 122 6.99 -1.78 -5.87
C GLY A 122 7.54 -0.87 -4.77
N LEU A 123 6.69 -0.47 -3.83
CA LEU A 123 7.14 0.32 -2.68
C LEU A 123 8.06 -0.47 -1.76
N GLY A 124 7.72 -1.73 -1.47
CA GLY A 124 8.54 -2.62 -0.65
C GLY A 124 9.95 -2.80 -1.20
N LEU A 125 10.11 -2.88 -2.53
CA LEU A 125 11.40 -3.02 -3.21
C LEU A 125 12.38 -1.89 -2.88
N ARG A 126 11.91 -0.69 -2.56
CA ARG A 126 12.77 0.42 -2.11
C ARG A 126 13.65 0.03 -0.91
N TRP A 127 13.14 -0.84 -0.03
CA TRP A 127 13.84 -1.27 1.17
C TRP A 127 14.42 -2.69 1.08
N VAL A 128 14.47 -3.30 -0.10
CA VAL A 128 14.90 -4.70 -0.27
C VAL A 128 16.31 -4.94 0.27
N MET A 129 17.21 -3.96 0.12
CA MET A 129 18.60 -4.04 0.58
C MET A 129 18.71 -3.94 2.10
N ALA A 130 17.74 -3.29 2.76
CA ALA A 130 17.73 -3.14 4.21
C ALA A 130 16.94 -4.27 4.90
N ASN A 131 15.80 -4.67 4.34
CA ASN A 131 14.96 -5.74 4.89
C ASN A 131 14.08 -6.36 3.80
N LYS A 132 14.49 -7.53 3.30
CA LYS A 132 13.74 -8.30 2.28
C LYS A 132 12.31 -8.64 2.71
N MET A 133 12.06 -8.83 4.02
CA MET A 133 10.71 -9.12 4.51
C MET A 133 9.75 -7.95 4.30
N ARG A 134 10.23 -6.71 4.22
CA ARG A 134 9.36 -5.56 3.89
C ARG A 134 8.69 -5.71 2.53
N VAL A 135 9.38 -6.27 1.54
CA VAL A 135 8.82 -6.50 0.21
C VAL A 135 7.64 -7.46 0.29
N VAL A 136 7.82 -8.57 0.99
CA VAL A 136 6.79 -9.63 1.13
C VAL A 136 5.58 -9.09 1.90
N HIS A 137 5.79 -8.43 3.04
CA HIS A 137 4.67 -7.93 3.84
C HIS A 137 3.94 -6.76 3.17
N ALA A 138 4.65 -5.90 2.44
CA ALA A 138 4.02 -4.85 1.66
C ALA A 138 3.16 -5.44 0.53
N CYS A 139 3.65 -6.47 -0.16
CA CYS A 139 2.88 -7.20 -1.17
C CYS A 139 1.64 -7.88 -0.56
N ILE A 140 1.79 -8.62 0.55
CA ILE A 140 0.66 -9.28 1.23
C ILE A 140 -0.35 -8.25 1.75
N GLY A 141 0.10 -7.19 2.40
CA GLY A 141 -0.77 -6.10 2.88
C GLY A 141 -1.51 -5.43 1.73
N GLY A 142 -0.84 -5.25 0.60
CA GLY A 142 -1.44 -4.77 -0.65
C GLY A 142 -2.48 -5.72 -1.24
N LEU A 143 -2.19 -7.03 -1.30
CA LEU A 143 -3.14 -8.04 -1.76
C LEU A 143 -4.39 -8.09 -0.88
N LEU A 144 -4.23 -8.07 0.45
CA LEU A 144 -5.34 -8.08 1.39
C LEU A 144 -6.15 -6.78 1.35
N GLY A 145 -5.48 -5.63 1.33
CA GLY A 145 -6.14 -4.33 1.18
C GLY A 145 -6.91 -4.24 -0.15
N GLY A 146 -6.29 -4.72 -1.23
CA GLY A 146 -6.86 -4.89 -2.56
C GLY A 146 -8.10 -5.78 -2.59
N ALA A 147 -8.03 -6.95 -1.95
CA ALA A 147 -9.14 -7.88 -1.84
C ALA A 147 -10.33 -7.26 -1.10
N ILE A 148 -10.07 -6.67 0.07
CA ILE A 148 -11.11 -6.07 0.90
C ILE A 148 -11.73 -4.86 0.20
N GLY A 149 -10.91 -3.96 -0.36
CA GLY A 149 -11.40 -2.79 -1.09
C GLY A 149 -12.18 -3.18 -2.36
N GLY A 150 -11.67 -4.15 -3.13
CA GLY A 150 -12.32 -4.68 -4.32
C GLY A 150 -13.67 -5.36 -4.03
N ALA A 151 -13.74 -6.16 -2.96
CA ALA A 151 -14.98 -6.77 -2.51
C ALA A 151 -16.00 -5.72 -2.07
N LEU A 152 -15.53 -4.69 -1.34
CA LEU A 152 -16.38 -3.60 -0.88
C LEU A 152 -17.04 -2.88 -2.07
N PHE A 153 -16.26 -2.57 -3.13
CA PHE A 153 -16.79 -1.94 -4.35
C PHE A 153 -17.95 -2.71 -4.96
N HIS A 154 -17.89 -4.03 -4.96
CA HIS A 154 -18.94 -4.83 -5.58
C HIS A 154 -20.18 -4.96 -4.69
N VAL A 155 -20.01 -5.22 -3.40
CA VAL A 155 -21.12 -5.51 -2.48
C VAL A 155 -21.95 -4.27 -2.17
N LEU A 156 -21.29 -3.13 -1.94
CA LEU A 156 -21.94 -1.90 -1.49
C LEU A 156 -22.05 -0.83 -2.59
N GLY A 157 -21.35 -1.01 -3.71
CA GLY A 157 -21.29 -0.02 -4.79
C GLY A 157 -22.62 0.25 -5.48
N SER A 158 -23.56 -0.70 -5.46
CA SER A 158 -24.91 -0.50 -6.00
C SER A 158 -25.81 0.37 -5.11
N ARG A 159 -25.50 0.48 -3.81
CA ARG A 159 -26.31 1.22 -2.84
C ARG A 159 -25.75 2.62 -2.58
N VAL A 160 -24.44 2.73 -2.39
CA VAL A 160 -23.77 4.00 -2.04
C VAL A 160 -22.44 4.08 -2.80
N PRO A 161 -22.46 4.33 -4.12
CA PRO A 161 -21.28 4.17 -4.99
C PRO A 161 -20.09 5.01 -4.54
N ASP A 162 -20.29 6.30 -4.27
CA ASP A 162 -19.19 7.23 -3.96
C ASP A 162 -18.51 6.92 -2.62
N LEU A 163 -19.32 6.67 -1.57
CA LEU A 163 -18.78 6.32 -0.25
C LEU A 163 -18.05 4.98 -0.30
N THR A 164 -18.61 4.00 -1.02
CA THR A 164 -18.00 2.69 -1.18
C THR A 164 -16.66 2.80 -1.93
N GLN A 165 -16.62 3.63 -2.97
CA GLN A 165 -15.40 3.92 -3.71
C GLN A 165 -14.34 4.57 -2.80
N ALA A 166 -14.69 5.62 -2.07
CA ALA A 166 -13.77 6.27 -1.15
C ALA A 166 -13.22 5.28 -0.10
N LEU A 167 -14.10 4.49 0.53
CA LEU A 167 -13.71 3.50 1.53
C LEU A 167 -12.82 2.39 0.96
N GLY A 168 -13.09 1.90 -0.25
CA GLY A 168 -12.26 0.86 -0.84
C GLY A 168 -10.84 1.37 -1.13
N PHE A 169 -10.68 2.60 -1.65
CA PHE A 169 -9.35 3.21 -1.81
C PHE A 169 -8.64 3.40 -0.46
N VAL A 170 -9.36 3.85 0.57
CA VAL A 170 -8.83 3.97 1.94
C VAL A 170 -8.32 2.62 2.45
N LEU A 171 -9.09 1.54 2.31
CA LEU A 171 -8.72 0.21 2.78
C LEU A 171 -7.52 -0.36 2.02
N ILE A 172 -7.44 -0.13 0.72
CA ILE A 172 -6.26 -0.50 -0.09
C ILE A 172 -5.02 0.23 0.42
N GLY A 173 -5.12 1.56 0.60
CA GLY A 173 -4.02 2.37 1.10
C GLY A 173 -3.56 1.99 2.50
N VAL A 174 -4.52 1.74 3.42
CA VAL A 174 -4.26 1.22 4.77
C VAL A 174 -3.52 -0.11 4.69
N GLY A 175 -4.02 -1.06 3.89
CA GLY A 175 -3.42 -2.39 3.75
C GLY A 175 -1.97 -2.34 3.27
N ILE A 176 -1.67 -1.53 2.25
CA ILE A 176 -0.31 -1.35 1.72
C ILE A 176 0.61 -0.75 2.80
N CYS A 177 0.24 0.37 3.41
CA CYS A 177 1.09 1.07 4.38
C CYS A 177 1.29 0.27 5.67
N PHE A 178 0.25 -0.43 6.12
CA PHE A 178 0.33 -1.35 7.24
C PHE A 178 1.29 -2.50 6.93
N GLY A 179 1.18 -3.12 5.75
CA GLY A 179 2.08 -4.19 5.30
C GLY A 179 3.55 -3.76 5.27
N VAL A 180 3.85 -2.58 4.73
CA VAL A 180 5.22 -2.03 4.67
C VAL A 180 5.83 -1.89 6.07
N THR A 181 5.02 -1.55 7.07
CA THR A 181 5.47 -1.21 8.43
C THR A 181 5.41 -2.35 9.42
N LEU A 182 4.62 -3.39 9.13
CA LEU A 182 4.56 -4.60 9.94
C LEU A 182 5.88 -5.38 9.95
N ALA A 183 6.56 -5.48 8.82
CA ALA A 183 7.83 -6.23 8.69
C ALA A 183 8.95 -5.75 9.64
N PRO A 184 9.33 -4.46 9.71
CA PRO A 184 10.36 -4.01 10.65
C PRO A 184 9.94 -4.16 12.11
N ILE A 185 8.64 -4.10 12.38
CA ILE A 185 8.07 -4.26 13.71
C ILE A 185 8.22 -5.71 14.18
N LEU A 186 7.77 -6.68 13.40
CA LEU A 186 7.91 -8.11 13.73
C LEU A 186 9.37 -8.51 13.90
N LEU A 187 10.26 -7.95 13.08
CA LEU A 187 11.70 -8.20 13.20
C LEU A 187 12.28 -7.63 14.50
N ARG A 188 11.87 -6.42 14.90
CA ARG A 188 12.29 -5.81 16.18
C ARG A 188 11.77 -6.60 17.38
N ASP A 189 10.49 -6.95 17.39
CA ASP A 189 9.88 -7.72 18.48
C ASP A 189 10.46 -9.13 18.57
N GLY A 190 10.74 -9.77 17.43
CA GLY A 190 11.41 -11.06 17.36
C GLY A 190 12.82 -11.00 17.98
N ILE A 191 13.61 -9.97 17.66
CA ILE A 191 14.93 -9.77 18.27
C ILE A 191 14.81 -9.53 19.78
N LEU A 192 13.89 -8.67 20.22
CA LEU A 192 13.71 -8.39 21.65
C LEU A 192 13.31 -9.64 22.44
N LYS A 193 12.37 -10.43 21.92
CA LYS A 193 11.97 -11.72 22.52
C LYS A 193 13.10 -12.74 22.53
N PHE A 194 13.92 -12.77 21.48
CA PHE A 194 15.08 -13.65 21.38
C PHE A 194 16.22 -13.25 22.33
N VAL A 195 16.43 -11.96 22.56
CA VAL A 195 17.39 -11.46 23.55
C VAL A 195 16.89 -11.70 24.97
N SER A 196 15.57 -11.56 25.21
CA SER A 196 14.96 -11.78 26.52
C SER A 196 14.74 -13.26 26.87
N SER A 197 14.87 -14.20 25.93
CA SER A 197 14.64 -15.63 26.18
C SER A 197 15.73 -16.31 27.01
N GLY A 198 16.80 -15.60 27.38
CA GLY A 198 17.86 -16.13 28.24
C GLY A 198 18.82 -17.11 27.55
N ASP A 199 18.74 -17.26 26.22
CA ASP A 199 19.67 -18.10 25.48
C ASP A 199 21.10 -17.50 25.54
N ALA A 200 22.04 -18.27 26.12
CA ALA A 200 23.42 -17.85 26.31
C ALA A 200 24.11 -17.46 24.98
N ARG A 201 23.72 -18.08 23.85
CA ARG A 201 24.25 -17.71 22.52
C ARG A 201 23.70 -16.38 22.03
N ALA A 202 22.44 -16.08 22.33
CA ALA A 202 21.82 -14.80 22.01
C ALA A 202 22.42 -13.66 22.84
N GLN A 203 22.61 -13.88 24.14
CA GLN A 203 23.23 -12.91 25.04
C GLN A 203 24.69 -12.65 24.68
N ALA A 204 25.47 -13.67 24.30
CA ALA A 204 26.86 -13.49 23.88
C ALA A 204 27.00 -12.68 22.59
N LYS A 205 26.05 -12.80 21.65
CA LYS A 205 26.08 -12.10 20.35
C LYS A 205 25.49 -10.68 20.39
N PHE A 206 24.43 -10.47 21.16
CA PHE A 206 23.67 -9.20 21.17
C PHE A 206 23.77 -8.41 22.49
N GLY A 207 24.16 -9.05 23.60
CA GLY A 207 24.25 -8.40 24.91
C GLY A 207 25.41 -7.42 25.08
N ARG A 208 26.39 -7.41 24.16
CA ARG A 208 27.54 -6.48 24.20
C ARG A 208 27.22 -5.06 23.71
N SER A 209 26.05 -4.81 23.12
CA SER A 209 25.70 -3.49 22.57
C SER A 209 25.09 -2.50 23.58
N GLY A 210 25.09 -2.82 24.88
CA GLY A 210 24.37 -2.09 25.92
C GLY A 210 25.22 -1.31 26.93
N LYS A 211 26.46 -0.93 26.60
CA LYS A 211 27.27 -0.03 27.44
C LYS A 211 27.90 1.08 26.59
N GLU A 212 27.11 2.09 26.26
CA GLU A 212 27.54 3.50 26.14
C GLU A 212 26.42 4.38 26.69
#